data_AF-A0A857AWP8-F1
#
_entry.id   AF-A0A857AWP8-F1
#
_cell.length_a   1.000
_cell.length_b   1.000
_cell.length_c   1.000
_cell.angle_alpha   90.00
_cell.angle_beta   90.00
_cell.angle_gamma   90.00
#
_symmetry.space_group_name_H-M   'P 1'
#
loop_
_entity.id
_entity.type
_entity.pdbx_description
1 polymer ?
#
loop_
_entity_poly.entity_id
_entity_poly.type
_entity_poly.pdbx_seq_one_letter_code
_entity_poly.pdbx_strand_id
1 'polypeptide(L)' 'MDEKSLYAHILNLSAPWQVKSLSLDENAASVTVTVGIAEILS' A
#
# COMPACT_ATOMS: atom_id res chain seq x y z
N MET A 1 10.14 12.12 0.24
CA MET A 1 9.10 11.15 -0.14
C MET A 1 8.71 10.41 1.12
N ASP A 2 7.45 10.55 1.52
CA ASP A 2 6.92 9.91 2.72
C ASP A 2 6.92 8.38 2.57
N GLU A 3 7.06 7.67 3.69
CA GLU A 3 7.18 6.21 3.75
C GLU A 3 6.04 5.50 2.99
N LYS A 4 4.81 6.01 3.12
CA LYS A 4 3.64 5.52 2.38
C LYS A 4 3.76 5.67 0.87
N SER A 5 4.34 6.79 0.40
CA SER A 5 4.58 7.05 -1.02
C SER A 5 5.68 6.13 -1.57
N LEU A 6 6.69 5.81 -0.75
CA LEU A 6 7.72 4.84 -1.09
C LEU A 6 7.12 3.43 -1.27
N TYR A 7 6.26 2.99 -0.35
CA TYR A 7 5.60 1.69 -0.47
C TYR A 7 4.64 1.60 -1.65
N ALA A 8 3.86 2.65 -1.92
CA ALA A 8 3.00 2.70 -3.10
C ALA A 8 3.80 2.61 -4.40
N HIS A 9 4.98 3.26 -4.45
CA HIS A 9 5.86 3.22 -5.61
C HIS A 9 6.52 1.85 -5.81
N ILE A 10 7.02 1.22 -4.74
CA ILE A 10 7.63 -0.12 -4.79
C ILE A 10 6.62 -1.18 -5.26
N LEU A 11 5.38 -1.07 -4.78
CA LEU A 11 4.29 -1.98 -5.14
C LEU A 11 3.62 -1.63 -6.47
N ASN A 12 4.13 -0.62 -7.19
CA ASN A 12 3.59 -0.11 -8.45
C ASN A 12 2.08 0.23 -8.40
N LEU A 13 1.62 0.68 -7.22
CA LEU A 13 0.23 1.05 -6.96
C LEU A 13 -0.01 2.47 -7.47
N SER A 14 -0.25 2.62 -8.77
CA SER A 14 -0.62 3.91 -9.38
C SER A 14 -2.07 4.26 -9.03
N ALA A 15 -2.30 5.44 -8.45
CA ALA A 15 -3.60 5.92 -7.97
C ALA A 15 -4.81 5.50 -8.85
N PRO A 16 -5.97 5.20 -8.23
CA PRO A 16 -6.35 5.57 -6.87
C PRO A 16 -6.36 4.36 -5.92
N TRP A 17 -5.20 3.92 -5.45
CA TRP A 17 -5.12 2.90 -4.41
C TRP A 17 -4.61 3.57 -3.13
N GLN A 18 -5.40 3.49 -2.07
CA GLN A 18 -5.00 3.94 -0.73
C GLN A 18 -4.63 2.70 0.09
N VAL A 19 -3.42 2.69 0.64
CA VAL A 19 -2.99 1.64 1.57
C VAL A 19 -3.81 1.78 2.86
N LYS A 20 -4.65 0.78 3.14
CA LYS A 20 -5.51 0.73 4.33
C LYS A 20 -4.80 0.12 5.51
N SER A 21 -4.04 -0.95 5.28
CA SER A 21 -3.24 -1.60 6.32
C SER A 21 -1.98 -2.23 5.73
N LEU A 22 -0.95 -2.26 6.56
CA LEU A 22 0.32 -2.91 6.31
C LEU A 22 0.58 -3.83 7.50
N SER A 23 0.82 -5.11 7.23
CA SER A 23 1.16 -6.09 8.25
C SER A 23 2.42 -6.82 7.83
N LEU A 24 3.38 -6.83 8.75
CA LEU A 24 4.62 -7.57 8.61
C LEU A 24 4.44 -8.91 9.34
N ASP A 25 4.64 -10.01 8.62
CA ASP A 25 4.70 -11.33 9.22
C ASP A 25 6.17 -11.79 9.21
N GLU A 26 6.82 -11.63 10.36
CA GLU A 26 8.23 -11.98 10.54
C GLU A 26 8.48 -13.49 10.42
N ASN A 27 7.49 -14.30 10.78
CA ASN A 27 7.58 -15.76 10.76
C ASN A 27 7.55 -16.32 9.33
N ALA A 28 6.72 -15.73 8.47
CA ALA A 28 6.63 -16.03 7.05
C ALA A 28 7.59 -15.20 6.18
N ALA A 29 8.40 -14.32 6.79
CA ALA A 29 9.25 -13.34 6.11
C ALA A 29 8.50 -12.60 4.98
N SER A 30 7.26 -12.21 5.25
CA SER A 30 6.35 -11.68 4.23
C SER A 30 5.70 -10.38 4.67
N VAL A 31 5.38 -9.55 3.69
CA VAL A 31 4.68 -8.28 3.88
C VAL A 31 3.32 -8.38 3.21
N THR A 32 2.26 -8.24 4.00
CA THR A 32 0.89 -8.18 3.49
C THR A 32 0.44 -6.73 3.46
N VAL A 33 0.03 -6.26 2.28
CA VAL A 33 -0.48 -4.90 2.08
C VAL A 33 -1.93 -4.97 1.65
N THR A 34 -2.83 -4.41 2.46
CA THR A 34 -4.24 -4.26 2.08
C THR A 34 -4.44 -2.88 1.48
N VAL A 35 -4.82 -2.85 0.21
CA VAL A 35 -5.15 -1.63 -0.52
C VAL A 35 -6.66 -1.52 -0.70
N GLY A 36 -7.19 -0.31 -0.60
CA GLY A 36 -8.53 0.02 -1.06
C GLY A 36 -8.46 0.91 -2.30
N ILE A 37 -9.47 0.84 -3.15
CA ILE A 37 -9.66 1.83 -4.21
C ILE A 37 -10.10 3.12 -3.54
N ALA A 38 -9.31 4.19 -3.66
CA ALA A 38 -9.76 5.53 -3.35
C ALA A 38 -10.79 5.93 -4.40
N GLU A 39 -11.98 6.33 -3.96
CA GLU A 39 -12.92 6.97 -4.85
C GLU A 39 -12.30 8.30 -5.30
N ILE A 40 -11.96 8.40 -6.58
CA ILE A 40 -11.67 9.68 -7.20
C ILE A 40 -13.02 10.36 -7.31
N LEU A 41 -13.38 11.18 -6.31
CA LEU A 41 -14.49 12.11 -6.45
C LEU A 41 -14.07 13.11 -7.53
N SER A 42 -14.61 12.89 -8.73
CA SER A 42 -14.39 13.69 -9.94
C SER A 42 -15.19 14.99 -9.93
#